data_AF-A0A401FZS6-F1
#
_entry.id   AF-A0A401FZS6-F1
#
_cell.length_a   1.000
_cell.length_b   1.000
_cell.length_c   1.000
_cell.angle_alpha   90.00
_cell.angle_beta   90.00
_cell.angle_gamma   90.00
#
_symmetry.space_group_name_H-M   'P 1'
#
loop_
_entity.id
_entity.type
_entity.pdbx_description
1 polymer ?
#
loop_
_entity_poly.entity_id
_entity_poly.type
_entity_poly.pdbx_seq_one_letter_code
_entity_poly.pdbx_strand_id
1 'polypeptide(L)'
;MKKIIVSWVLGQLLMLSGLCFAQQAPHRLGGFVLGDDIAKYSEKLKTDTCIPIRHMECISEVETQPVEGFKSGLIYYGSCTGQKQIIRIKLKYENPSEKFYNELLGRFKKRFGEPDEWKGDPFHIVVAWKWYFTDKDKNKISLILQHNTKDEEEKKGNSVKLTLTSLMEAERRCFRQKKAASDKGKQQRRNRSEAVSWEKLIPR
;
A
#
# COMPACT_ATOMS: atom_id res chain seq x y z
N MET A 1 -3.81 12.48 -66.98
CA MET A 1 -4.00 11.15 -66.37
C MET A 1 -2.72 10.75 -65.62
N LYS A 2 -2.84 10.19 -64.39
CA LYS A 2 -1.83 9.42 -63.63
C LYS A 2 -0.84 10.09 -62.64
N LYS A 3 -0.97 11.35 -62.20
CA LYS A 3 -0.02 11.89 -61.17
C LYS A 3 -0.61 12.49 -59.88
N ILE A 4 -1.93 12.61 -59.75
CA ILE A 4 -2.53 13.32 -58.59
C ILE A 4 -3.13 12.33 -57.55
N ILE A 5 -3.33 11.06 -57.89
CA ILE A 5 -4.04 10.10 -57.03
C ILE A 5 -3.12 9.45 -55.97
N VAL A 6 -1.80 9.53 -56.12
CA VAL A 6 -0.85 8.84 -55.22
C VAL A 6 -0.65 9.59 -53.88
N SER A 7 -1.07 10.85 -53.78
CA SER A 7 -0.81 11.66 -52.58
C SER A 7 -1.87 11.54 -51.47
N TRP A 8 -3.00 10.87 -51.69
CA TRP A 8 -4.08 10.78 -50.70
C TRP A 8 -4.07 9.49 -49.87
N VAL A 9 -3.27 8.49 -50.26
CA VAL A 9 -3.20 7.20 -49.53
C VAL A 9 -2.12 7.21 -48.43
N LEU A 10 -1.16 8.13 -48.50
CA LEU A 10 -0.05 8.19 -47.53
C LEU A 10 -0.35 9.01 -46.26
N GLY A 11 -1.47 9.75 -46.23
CA GLY A 11 -1.82 10.66 -45.13
C GLY A 11 -2.69 10.06 -44.01
N GLN A 12 -3.26 8.87 -44.21
CA GLN A 12 -4.21 8.26 -43.24
C GLN A 12 -3.61 7.15 -42.36
N LEU A 13 -2.34 6.78 -42.55
CA LEU A 13 -1.70 5.66 -41.84
C LEU A 13 -0.86 6.09 -40.61
N LEU A 14 -1.15 7.24 -40.00
CA LEU A 14 -0.42 7.77 -38.85
C LEU A 14 -1.29 8.06 -37.62
N MET A 15 -2.50 7.47 -37.55
CA MET A 15 -3.43 7.62 -36.42
C MET A 15 -3.65 6.31 -35.63
N LEU A 16 -2.79 5.30 -35.78
CA LEU A 16 -2.86 4.04 -35.02
C LEU A 16 -1.56 3.77 -34.25
N SER A 17 -1.31 4.52 -33.18
CA SER A 17 -0.37 4.07 -32.14
C SER A 17 -0.60 4.85 -30.85
N GLY A 18 -1.79 4.69 -30.30
CA GLY A 18 -2.15 5.14 -28.97
C GLY A 18 -2.95 4.08 -28.23
N LEU A 19 -2.59 2.80 -28.39
CA LEU A 19 -3.04 1.77 -27.45
C LEU A 19 -2.32 2.05 -26.12
N CYS A 20 -2.88 2.96 -25.33
CA CYS A 20 -2.72 2.92 -23.89
C CYS A 20 -3.21 1.54 -23.48
N PHE A 21 -2.30 0.58 -23.36
CA PHE A 21 -2.54 -0.58 -22.52
C PHE A 21 -2.85 0.01 -21.15
N ALA A 22 -4.14 0.06 -20.81
CA ALA A 22 -4.59 0.33 -19.47
C ALA A 22 -3.95 -0.77 -18.61
N GLN A 23 -2.80 -0.42 -18.01
CA GLN A 23 -1.98 -1.36 -17.30
C GLN A 23 -2.80 -1.83 -16.11
N GLN A 24 -3.27 -3.07 -16.18
CA GLN A 24 -4.30 -3.55 -15.28
C GLN A 24 -3.79 -3.45 -13.84
N ALA A 25 -4.45 -2.60 -13.04
CA ALA A 25 -4.02 -2.30 -11.69
C ALA A 25 -3.92 -3.60 -10.86
N PRO A 26 -2.82 -3.83 -10.14
CA PRO A 26 -2.65 -5.05 -9.37
C PRO A 26 -3.57 -5.04 -8.14
N HIS A 27 -4.35 -6.11 -7.97
CA HIS A 27 -5.22 -6.30 -6.80
C HIS A 27 -4.82 -7.50 -5.95
N ARG A 28 -4.02 -8.41 -6.51
CA ARG A 28 -3.73 -9.71 -5.90
C ARG A 28 -2.25 -9.84 -5.56
N LEU A 29 -1.96 -10.40 -4.40
CA LEU A 29 -0.60 -10.68 -3.94
C LEU A 29 -0.63 -11.80 -2.88
N GLY A 30 0.23 -12.82 -3.05
CA GLY A 30 0.38 -13.92 -2.08
C GLY A 30 -0.91 -14.65 -1.73
N GLY A 31 -1.85 -14.77 -2.67
CA GLY A 31 -3.14 -15.44 -2.44
C GLY A 31 -4.21 -14.58 -1.77
N PHE A 32 -3.98 -13.29 -1.55
CA PHE A 32 -4.95 -12.32 -1.02
C PHE A 32 -5.35 -11.31 -2.11
N VAL A 33 -6.54 -10.70 -1.96
CA VAL A 33 -7.08 -9.70 -2.89
C VAL A 33 -7.49 -8.43 -2.13
N LEU A 34 -7.08 -7.27 -2.63
CA LEU A 34 -7.54 -5.97 -2.11
C LEU A 34 -9.06 -5.82 -2.26
N GLY A 35 -9.69 -5.27 -1.23
CA GLY A 35 -11.14 -4.99 -1.20
C GLY A 35 -12.02 -6.19 -0.84
N ASP A 36 -11.47 -7.41 -0.83
CA ASP A 36 -12.22 -8.57 -0.35
C ASP A 36 -12.46 -8.50 1.16
N ASP A 37 -13.56 -9.11 1.61
CA ASP A 37 -13.81 -9.35 3.02
C ASP A 37 -12.71 -10.25 3.62
N ILE A 38 -12.09 -9.79 4.72
CA ILE A 38 -11.06 -10.52 5.46
C ILE A 38 -11.54 -11.89 5.93
N ALA A 39 -12.84 -12.05 6.22
CA ALA A 39 -13.41 -13.30 6.71
C ALA A 39 -13.23 -14.47 5.72
N LYS A 40 -13.12 -14.18 4.41
CA LYS A 40 -12.84 -15.19 3.36
C LYS A 40 -11.49 -15.87 3.53
N TYR A 41 -10.58 -15.29 4.31
CA TYR A 41 -9.19 -15.73 4.46
C TYR A 41 -8.87 -16.24 5.85
N SER A 42 -9.87 -16.52 6.70
CA SER A 42 -9.68 -16.95 8.09
C SER A 42 -8.66 -18.09 8.25
N GLU A 43 -8.72 -19.12 7.40
CA GLU A 43 -7.80 -20.26 7.40
C GLU A 43 -6.36 -19.91 7.01
N LYS A 44 -6.17 -18.80 6.29
CA LYS A 44 -4.86 -18.29 5.86
C LYS A 44 -4.29 -17.23 6.79
N LEU A 45 -4.97 -16.94 7.90
CA LEU A 45 -4.61 -15.91 8.86
C LEU A 45 -4.39 -16.50 10.25
N LYS A 46 -3.53 -15.87 11.03
CA LYS A 46 -3.37 -16.14 12.46
C LYS A 46 -4.27 -15.19 13.23
N THR A 47 -5.55 -15.55 13.39
CA THR A 47 -6.57 -14.64 13.93
C THR A 47 -6.28 -14.15 15.35
N ASP A 48 -5.51 -14.89 16.12
CA ASP A 48 -5.00 -14.57 17.46
C ASP A 48 -3.99 -13.41 17.47
N THR A 49 -3.38 -13.08 16.33
CA THR A 49 -2.41 -11.98 16.19
C THR A 49 -3.06 -10.64 15.81
N CYS A 50 -4.39 -10.59 15.70
CA CYS A 50 -5.09 -9.40 15.25
C CYS A 50 -4.99 -8.25 16.24
N ILE A 51 -4.40 -7.13 15.81
CA ILE A 51 -4.28 -5.92 16.63
C ILE A 51 -4.66 -4.66 15.84
N PRO A 52 -5.32 -3.66 16.46
CA PRO A 52 -5.52 -2.35 15.84
C PRO A 52 -4.18 -1.60 15.74
N ILE A 53 -3.97 -0.89 14.63
CA ILE A 53 -2.77 -0.07 14.46
C ILE A 53 -2.82 1.12 15.44
N ARG A 54 -1.75 1.28 16.22
CA ARG A 54 -1.58 2.41 17.13
C ARG A 54 -1.66 3.74 16.35
N HIS A 55 -2.44 4.69 16.86
CA HIS A 55 -2.71 5.99 16.20
C HIS A 55 -3.48 5.90 14.86
N MET A 56 -3.96 4.72 14.47
CA MET A 56 -4.83 4.50 13.30
C MET A 56 -5.81 3.36 13.58
N GLU A 57 -6.55 3.46 14.69
CA GLU A 57 -7.34 2.37 15.27
C GLU A 57 -8.52 1.91 14.39
N CYS A 58 -8.79 2.61 13.28
CA CYS A 58 -9.72 2.20 12.23
C CYS A 58 -9.18 1.15 11.27
N ILE A 59 -7.91 0.78 11.42
CA ILE A 59 -7.25 -0.28 10.66
C ILE A 59 -6.68 -1.28 11.65
N SER A 60 -6.95 -2.56 11.40
CA SER A 60 -6.34 -3.67 12.12
C SER A 60 -5.34 -4.38 11.23
N GLU A 61 -4.31 -4.94 11.83
CA GLU A 61 -3.33 -5.82 11.18
C GLU A 61 -3.40 -7.22 11.77
N VAL A 62 -3.18 -8.22 10.94
CA VAL A 62 -3.18 -9.63 11.31
C VAL A 62 -2.09 -10.36 10.51
N GLU A 63 -1.39 -11.29 11.16
CA GLU A 63 -0.37 -12.10 10.51
C GLU A 63 -1.00 -13.15 9.59
N THR A 64 -0.30 -13.49 8.51
CA THR A 64 -0.66 -14.63 7.66
C THR A 64 -0.14 -15.93 8.24
N GLN A 65 -0.80 -17.03 7.88
CA GLN A 65 -0.16 -18.35 7.86
C GLN A 65 1.03 -18.34 6.86
N PRO A 66 1.91 -19.36 6.87
CA PRO A 66 2.98 -19.46 5.87
C PRO A 66 2.44 -19.33 4.44
N VAL A 67 3.07 -18.47 3.64
CA VAL A 67 2.73 -18.24 2.23
C VAL A 67 3.98 -18.55 1.41
N GLU A 68 3.85 -19.40 0.40
CA GLU A 68 4.97 -19.82 -0.44
C GLU A 68 5.75 -18.63 -1.01
N GLY A 69 7.08 -18.64 -0.82
CA GLY A 69 7.99 -17.59 -1.29
C GLY A 69 8.04 -16.37 -0.37
N PHE A 70 7.33 -16.37 0.76
CA PHE A 70 7.31 -15.28 1.73
C PHE A 70 7.66 -15.75 3.14
N LYS A 71 8.64 -15.07 3.74
CA LYS A 71 9.07 -15.29 5.13
C LYS A 71 7.97 -14.94 6.14
N SER A 72 7.20 -13.89 5.86
CA SER A 72 6.13 -13.40 6.73
C SER A 72 5.16 -12.50 5.98
N GLY A 73 3.92 -12.42 6.44
CA GLY A 73 2.90 -11.55 5.86
C GLY A 73 2.07 -10.84 6.92
N LEU A 74 1.68 -9.60 6.61
CA LEU A 74 0.73 -8.80 7.37
C LEU A 74 -0.39 -8.33 6.44
N ILE A 75 -1.63 -8.64 6.83
CA ILE A 75 -2.83 -8.18 6.14
C ILE A 75 -3.49 -7.11 6.99
N TYR A 76 -3.87 -6.03 6.34
CA TYR A 76 -4.50 -4.87 6.95
C TYR A 76 -5.92 -4.75 6.45
N TYR A 77 -6.88 -4.57 7.37
CA TYR A 77 -8.30 -4.42 7.01
C TYR A 77 -8.97 -3.30 7.80
N GLY A 78 -10.04 -2.75 7.22
CA GLY A 78 -10.81 -1.64 7.79
C GLY A 78 -11.78 -2.06 8.87
N SER A 79 -12.08 -1.16 9.81
CA SER A 79 -13.05 -1.41 10.88
C SER A 79 -14.06 -0.28 11.08
N CYS A 80 -13.92 0.86 10.42
CA CYS A 80 -14.79 2.02 10.62
C CYS A 80 -15.98 2.07 9.66
N THR A 81 -15.78 1.83 8.35
CA THR A 81 -16.82 2.01 7.32
C THR A 81 -17.93 0.96 7.38
N GLY A 82 -17.76 -0.08 8.20
CA GLY A 82 -18.74 -1.14 8.44
C GLY A 82 -18.38 -2.47 7.77
N GLN A 83 -17.56 -2.45 6.70
CA GLN A 83 -17.09 -3.65 6.02
C GLN A 83 -15.62 -3.93 6.38
N LYS A 84 -15.30 -5.18 6.74
CA LYS A 84 -13.94 -5.60 7.11
C LYS A 84 -13.10 -5.97 5.88
N GLN A 85 -12.99 -5.03 4.95
CA GLN A 85 -12.31 -5.26 3.68
C GLN A 85 -10.79 -5.15 3.80
N ILE A 86 -10.05 -5.95 3.04
CA ILE A 86 -8.59 -5.88 2.94
C ILE A 86 -8.18 -4.57 2.27
N ILE A 87 -7.42 -3.76 3.00
CA ILE A 87 -6.94 -2.44 2.57
C ILE A 87 -5.49 -2.50 2.13
N ARG A 88 -4.68 -3.36 2.76
CA ARG A 88 -3.26 -3.50 2.41
C ARG A 88 -2.78 -4.93 2.65
N ILE A 89 -1.94 -5.39 1.73
CA ILE A 89 -1.22 -6.64 1.79
C ILE A 89 0.27 -6.28 1.87
N LYS A 90 0.96 -6.66 2.95
CA LYS A 90 2.40 -6.44 3.13
C LYS A 90 3.08 -7.79 3.33
N LEU A 91 3.85 -8.24 2.35
CA LEU A 91 4.56 -9.52 2.42
C LEU A 91 6.06 -9.29 2.35
N LYS A 92 6.81 -10.10 3.10
CA LYS A 92 8.27 -10.14 3.10
C LYS A 92 8.73 -11.41 2.40
N TYR A 93 9.55 -11.28 1.37
CA TYR A 93 10.07 -12.42 0.62
C TYR A 93 11.01 -13.28 1.47
N GLU A 94 11.07 -14.58 1.16
CA GLU A 94 12.03 -15.50 1.78
C GLU A 94 13.47 -15.13 1.47
N ASN A 95 13.76 -14.81 0.20
CA ASN A 95 15.09 -14.41 -0.24
C ASN A 95 15.35 -12.92 0.09
N PRO A 96 16.29 -12.60 0.99
CA PRO A 96 16.56 -11.22 1.39
C PRO A 96 17.64 -10.54 0.53
N SER A 97 18.24 -11.24 -0.43
CA SER A 97 19.39 -10.73 -1.19
C SER A 97 19.02 -9.56 -2.09
N GLU A 98 19.98 -8.65 -2.28
CA GLU A 98 19.87 -7.54 -3.21
C GLU A 98 19.77 -8.04 -4.67
N LYS A 99 20.48 -9.12 -5.01
CA LYS A 99 20.38 -9.74 -6.35
C LYS A 99 18.94 -10.12 -6.68
N PHE A 100 18.26 -10.80 -5.76
CA PHE A 100 16.86 -11.16 -5.92
C PHE A 100 15.95 -9.93 -6.02
N TYR A 101 16.24 -8.88 -5.25
CA TYR A 101 15.53 -7.61 -5.36
C TYR A 101 15.66 -6.99 -6.76
N ASN A 102 16.87 -6.90 -7.29
CA ASN A 102 17.13 -6.31 -8.61
C ASN A 102 16.43 -7.12 -9.73
N GLU A 103 16.44 -8.45 -9.61
CA GLU A 103 15.69 -9.32 -10.53
C GLU A 103 14.17 -9.10 -10.43
N LEU A 104 13.62 -9.00 -9.21
CA LEU A 104 12.21 -8.67 -8.99
C LEU A 104 11.86 -7.29 -9.53
N LEU A 105 12.69 -6.29 -9.29
CA LEU A 105 12.51 -4.92 -9.77
C LEU A 105 12.44 -4.91 -11.29
N GLY A 106 13.33 -5.62 -11.98
CA GLY A 106 13.29 -5.77 -13.44
C GLY A 106 11.98 -6.39 -13.93
N ARG A 107 11.47 -7.42 -13.23
CA ARG A 107 10.16 -8.03 -13.54
C ARG A 107 8.99 -7.07 -13.30
N PHE A 108 9.04 -6.28 -12.23
CA PHE A 108 8.03 -5.28 -11.91
C PHE A 108 8.02 -4.19 -12.97
N LYS A 109 9.18 -3.66 -13.36
CA LYS A 109 9.29 -2.67 -14.45
C LYS A 109 8.77 -3.19 -15.77
N LYS A 110 9.12 -4.44 -16.14
CA LYS A 110 8.60 -5.08 -17.34
C LYS A 110 7.06 -5.22 -17.32
N ARG A 111 6.47 -5.43 -16.14
CA ARG A 111 5.02 -5.64 -15.99
C ARG A 111 4.23 -4.34 -15.81
N PHE A 112 4.77 -3.37 -15.09
CA PHE A 112 4.09 -2.18 -14.58
C PHE A 112 4.67 -0.86 -15.11
N GLY A 113 5.69 -0.91 -15.97
CA GLY A 113 6.42 0.28 -16.40
C GLY A 113 7.39 0.80 -15.35
N GLU A 114 8.04 1.93 -15.64
CA GLU A 114 8.90 2.60 -14.67
C GLU A 114 8.12 3.04 -13.43
N PRO A 115 8.74 3.01 -12.22
CA PRO A 115 8.10 3.49 -11.01
C PRO A 115 7.85 5.00 -11.05
N ASP A 116 6.76 5.43 -10.44
CA ASP A 116 6.39 6.84 -10.36
C ASP A 116 7.19 7.61 -9.30
N GLU A 117 7.64 6.93 -8.25
CA GLU A 117 8.28 7.58 -7.11
C GLU A 117 9.36 6.71 -6.44
N TRP A 118 10.48 7.34 -6.07
CA TRP A 118 11.49 6.77 -5.18
C TRP A 118 11.18 7.12 -3.72
N LYS A 119 11.27 6.13 -2.84
CA LYS A 119 10.95 6.22 -1.40
C LYS A 119 12.08 5.71 -0.49
N GLY A 120 13.30 5.57 -1.01
CA GLY A 120 14.44 5.16 -0.21
C GLY A 120 14.91 6.26 0.75
N ASP A 121 15.88 5.93 1.61
CA ASP A 121 16.60 6.92 2.41
C ASP A 121 17.88 7.39 1.70
N PRO A 122 18.42 8.57 2.06
CA PRO A 122 19.62 9.13 1.42
C PRO A 122 20.88 8.25 1.55
N PHE A 123 20.96 7.41 2.58
CA PHE A 123 22.07 6.51 2.82
C PHE A 123 21.89 5.14 2.14
N HIS A 124 20.81 4.97 1.37
CA HIS A 124 20.46 3.75 0.65
C HIS A 124 20.40 2.50 1.53
N ILE A 125 20.08 2.69 2.81
CA ILE A 125 19.83 1.58 3.74
C ILE A 125 18.54 0.86 3.32
N VAL A 126 17.54 1.63 2.92
CA VAL A 126 16.25 1.26 2.37
C VAL A 126 16.17 1.80 0.95
N VAL A 127 15.96 0.90 0.00
CA VAL A 127 15.66 1.25 -1.40
C VAL A 127 14.22 0.86 -1.67
N ALA A 128 13.36 1.82 -1.97
CA ALA A 128 11.95 1.57 -2.24
C ALA A 128 11.49 2.29 -3.50
N TRP A 129 10.81 1.55 -4.38
CA TRP A 129 10.18 2.07 -5.58
C TRP A 129 8.67 1.93 -5.47
N LYS A 130 7.95 2.95 -5.91
CA LYS A 130 6.50 3.03 -5.79
C LYS A 130 5.83 3.25 -7.14
N TRP A 131 4.74 2.54 -7.35
CA TRP A 131 3.83 2.69 -8.49
C TRP A 131 2.45 3.09 -7.99
N TYR A 132 1.76 3.88 -8.80
CA TYR A 132 0.37 4.29 -8.61
C TYR A 132 -0.49 3.74 -9.74
N PHE A 133 -1.67 3.26 -9.38
CA PHE A 133 -2.65 2.76 -10.34
C PHE A 133 -4.02 3.33 -10.02
N THR A 134 -4.83 3.47 -11.06
CA THR A 134 -6.26 3.67 -10.94
C THR A 134 -6.94 2.47 -11.60
N ASP A 135 -7.81 1.77 -10.87
CA ASP A 135 -8.55 0.64 -11.42
C ASP A 135 -9.79 1.10 -12.22
N LYS A 136 -10.52 0.12 -12.77
CA LYS A 136 -11.76 0.35 -13.53
C LYS A 136 -12.87 1.00 -12.69
N ASP A 137 -12.86 0.79 -11.38
CA ASP A 137 -13.84 1.28 -10.41
C ASP A 137 -13.39 2.64 -9.81
N LYS A 138 -12.34 3.26 -10.39
CA LYS A 138 -11.70 4.51 -9.97
C LYS A 138 -11.07 4.45 -8.57
N ASN A 139 -10.79 3.26 -8.06
CA ASN A 139 -9.99 3.11 -6.86
C ASN A 139 -8.54 3.44 -7.13
N LYS A 140 -7.91 4.08 -6.15
CA LYS A 140 -6.48 4.38 -6.17
C LYS A 140 -5.74 3.25 -5.48
N ILE A 141 -4.75 2.69 -6.15
CA ILE A 141 -3.91 1.62 -5.63
C ILE A 141 -2.46 2.08 -5.66
N SER A 142 -1.71 1.76 -4.61
CA SER A 142 -0.27 1.93 -4.60
C SER A 142 0.44 0.60 -4.36
N LEU A 143 1.50 0.36 -5.11
CA LEU A 143 2.40 -0.78 -4.93
C LEU A 143 3.80 -0.26 -4.61
N ILE A 144 4.44 -0.82 -3.59
CA ILE A 144 5.81 -0.50 -3.19
C ILE A 144 6.62 -1.78 -3.16
N LEU A 145 7.75 -1.79 -3.85
CA LEU A 145 8.78 -2.83 -3.74
C LEU A 145 9.98 -2.24 -2.99
N GLN A 146 10.40 -2.88 -1.91
CA GLN A 146 11.41 -2.37 -0.99
C GLN A 146 12.50 -3.41 -0.69
N HIS A 147 13.74 -2.95 -0.65
CA HIS A 147 14.90 -3.65 -0.11
C HIS A 147 15.43 -2.90 1.11
N ASN A 148 15.81 -3.61 2.16
CA ASN A 148 16.50 -3.05 3.33
C ASN A 148 17.80 -3.81 3.59
N THR A 149 18.93 -3.10 3.56
CA THR A 149 20.30 -3.61 3.71
C THR A 149 20.74 -3.72 5.19
N LYS A 150 20.21 -2.88 6.07
CA LYS A 150 20.59 -2.80 7.50
C LYS A 150 19.45 -2.24 8.35
N ASP A 151 18.82 -3.10 9.15
CA ASP A 151 18.01 -2.62 10.27
C ASP A 151 17.78 -3.71 11.32
N GLU A 152 18.12 -3.41 12.57
CA GLU A 152 17.84 -4.23 13.75
C GLU A 152 16.38 -4.05 14.23
N GLU A 153 15.73 -2.94 13.88
CA GLU A 153 14.34 -2.62 14.21
C GLU A 153 13.38 -2.91 13.02
N GLU A 154 13.72 -2.54 11.77
CA GLU A 154 12.84 -2.70 10.58
C GLU A 154 13.02 -4.01 9.79
N LYS A 155 13.75 -4.99 10.34
CA LYS A 155 13.93 -6.35 9.80
C LYS A 155 14.46 -6.36 8.34
N LYS A 156 15.78 -6.44 8.15
CA LYS A 156 16.52 -6.69 6.89
C LYS A 156 15.83 -7.57 5.83
N GLY A 157 15.94 -7.22 4.54
CA GLY A 157 15.53 -8.05 3.40
C GLY A 157 14.54 -7.38 2.43
N ASN A 158 13.81 -8.20 1.66
CA ASN A 158 12.94 -7.75 0.58
C ASN A 158 11.46 -7.79 0.96
N SER A 159 10.71 -6.75 0.62
CA SER A 159 9.26 -6.73 0.86
C SER A 159 8.49 -6.07 -0.27
N VAL A 160 7.22 -6.46 -0.39
CA VAL A 160 6.26 -5.87 -1.30
C VAL A 160 5.01 -5.47 -0.53
N LYS A 161 4.51 -4.27 -0.81
CA LYS A 161 3.32 -3.71 -0.20
C LYS A 161 2.36 -3.28 -1.28
N LEU A 162 1.15 -3.81 -1.24
CA LEU A 162 0.04 -3.44 -2.12
C LEU A 162 -1.06 -2.80 -1.25
N THR A 163 -1.55 -1.62 -1.62
CA THR A 163 -2.51 -0.85 -0.80
C THR A 163 -3.62 -0.27 -1.66
N LEU A 164 -4.87 -0.49 -1.25
CA LEU A 164 -6.05 0.20 -1.77
C LEU A 164 -6.18 1.57 -1.08
N THR A 165 -5.49 2.57 -1.63
CA THR A 165 -5.36 3.90 -1.02
C THR A 165 -6.70 4.61 -0.87
N SER A 166 -7.61 4.49 -1.84
CA SER A 166 -8.96 5.06 -1.75
C SER A 166 -9.73 4.54 -0.55
N LEU A 167 -9.68 3.21 -0.30
CA LEU A 167 -10.34 2.59 0.84
C LEU A 167 -9.66 2.96 2.17
N MET A 168 -8.32 2.99 2.20
CA MET A 168 -7.57 3.47 3.37
C MET A 168 -7.97 4.89 3.77
N GLU A 169 -8.14 5.78 2.80
CA GLU A 169 -8.60 7.14 3.04
C GLU A 169 -10.05 7.19 3.52
N ALA A 170 -10.92 6.33 3.00
CA ALA A 170 -12.31 6.22 3.44
C ALA A 170 -12.41 5.81 4.92
N GLU A 171 -11.66 4.80 5.35
CA GLU A 171 -11.57 4.39 6.76
C GLU A 171 -11.10 5.54 7.66
N ARG A 172 -10.02 6.22 7.25
CA ARG A 172 -9.49 7.38 8.01
C ARG A 172 -10.50 8.51 8.11
N ARG A 173 -11.24 8.81 7.03
CA ARG A 173 -12.30 9.83 7.04
C ARG A 173 -13.40 9.45 8.03
N CYS A 174 -13.91 8.23 7.95
CA CYS A 174 -14.91 7.71 8.89
C CYS A 174 -14.43 7.84 10.35
N PHE A 175 -13.19 7.44 10.61
CA PHE A 175 -12.63 7.46 11.96
C PHE A 175 -12.52 8.86 12.53
N ARG A 176 -12.03 9.81 11.73
CA ARG A 176 -11.94 11.23 12.12
C ARG A 176 -13.32 11.82 12.42
N GLN A 177 -14.33 11.49 11.63
CA GLN A 177 -15.71 11.94 11.87
C GLN A 177 -16.25 11.40 13.20
N LYS A 178 -16.06 10.10 13.50
CA LYS A 178 -16.48 9.49 14.77
C LYS A 178 -15.72 10.07 15.97
N LYS A 179 -14.39 10.25 15.88
CA LYS A 179 -13.61 10.89 16.96
C LYS A 179 -14.04 12.34 17.20
N ALA A 180 -14.22 13.14 16.13
CA ALA A 180 -14.67 14.52 16.26
C ALA A 180 -16.04 14.64 16.95
N ALA A 181 -16.97 13.72 16.67
CA ALA A 181 -18.25 13.65 17.37
C ALA A 181 -18.08 13.31 18.86
N SER A 182 -17.18 12.39 19.20
CA SER A 182 -16.91 12.00 20.60
C SER A 182 -16.14 13.06 21.40
N ASP A 183 -15.24 13.82 20.77
CA ASP A 183 -14.37 14.78 21.45
C ASP A 183 -15.09 16.08 21.81
N LYS A 184 -16.14 16.46 21.05
CA LYS A 184 -17.04 17.57 21.43
C LYS A 184 -17.64 17.40 22.84
N GLY A 185 -17.81 16.16 23.31
CA GLY A 185 -18.25 15.87 24.68
C GLY A 185 -17.15 15.90 25.75
N LYS A 186 -15.87 15.79 25.36
CA LYS A 186 -14.72 15.74 26.29
C LYS A 186 -14.04 17.09 26.50
N GLN A 187 -14.14 18.00 25.53
CA GLN A 187 -13.51 19.31 25.58
C GLN A 187 -14.03 20.19 26.74
N GLN A 188 -15.26 19.93 27.19
CA GLN A 188 -15.86 20.58 28.36
C GLN A 188 -15.18 20.21 29.70
N ARG A 189 -14.43 19.09 29.76
CA ARG A 189 -13.70 18.64 30.98
C ARG A 189 -12.23 19.09 31.04
N ARG A 190 -11.63 19.51 29.92
CA ARG A 190 -10.19 19.83 29.83
C ARG A 190 -9.82 21.28 30.10
N ASN A 191 -10.79 22.19 30.22
CA ASN A 191 -10.55 23.61 30.55
C ASN A 191 -10.10 23.84 32.02
N ARG A 192 -9.61 22.81 32.70
CA ARG A 192 -8.96 22.90 34.00
C ARG A 192 -7.52 22.44 33.83
N SER A 193 -6.66 23.33 33.33
CA SER A 193 -5.25 23.02 33.08
C SER A 193 -4.41 23.65 34.18
N GLU A 194 -3.96 22.81 35.11
CA GLU A 194 -2.85 23.08 36.03
C GLU A 194 -1.55 23.36 35.25
N ALA A 195 -0.69 24.21 35.80
CA ALA A 195 0.61 24.53 35.23
C ALA A 195 1.49 23.28 35.08
N VAL A 196 2.20 23.15 33.96
CA VAL A 196 3.07 22.00 33.67
C VAL A 196 4.25 21.97 34.62
N SER A 197 4.42 20.87 35.37
CA SER A 197 5.56 20.66 36.28
C SER A 197 6.75 20.08 35.53
N TRP A 198 7.75 20.91 35.26
CA TRP A 198 8.96 20.57 34.51
C TRP A 198 9.81 19.48 35.17
N GLU A 199 9.77 19.37 36.49
CA GLU A 199 10.52 18.34 37.24
C GLU A 199 10.09 16.91 36.91
N LYS A 200 8.85 16.72 36.43
CA LYS A 200 8.33 15.41 36.01
C LYS A 200 8.70 15.05 34.56
N LEU A 201 9.25 16.01 33.81
CA LEU A 201 9.56 15.87 32.39
C LEU A 201 11.06 15.68 32.14
N ILE A 202 11.91 15.92 33.14
CA ILE A 202 13.36 15.76 33.06
C ILE A 202 13.73 14.46 33.80
N PRO A 203 14.33 13.47 33.11
CA PRO A 203 14.85 12.26 33.77
C PRO A 203 15.87 12.64 34.84
N ARG A 204 15.80 11.98 36.02
CA ARG A 204 16.76 12.14 37.11
C ARG A 204 17.83 11.06 37.07
#